data_AF-A0A372ICA9-F1
#
_entry.id   AF-A0A372ICA9-F1
#
_cell.length_a   1.000
_cell.length_b   1.000
_cell.length_c   1.000
_cell.angle_alpha   90.00
_cell.angle_beta   90.00
_cell.angle_gamma   90.00
#
_symmetry.space_group_name_H-M   'P 1'
#
loop_
_entity.id
_entity.type
_entity.pdbx_description
1 polymer ?
#
loop_
_entity_poly.entity_id
_entity_poly.type
_entity_poly.pdbx_seq_one_letter_code
_entity_poly.pdbx_strand_id
1 'polypeptide(L)'
;MSVSRFHKFLRCESGAVTVDWVVLTAAAAGMALAATAVVEDGIGSLASRLDAELRSQQVSDSFVTFQSSHFDALYDAGVITEDDAEALFRVANEMTNAEIMSGLEDGIHAMNDGTLTDEEIARLVAMGSVGVQRNIVAAEDVNLITTY
;
A
#
# COMPACT_ATOMS: atom_id res chain seq x y z
N MET A 1 55.98 -47.32 -32.90
CA MET A 1 55.60 -46.79 -31.58
C MET A 1 54.24 -46.11 -31.72
N SER A 2 53.17 -46.76 -31.23
CA SER A 2 51.80 -46.24 -31.39
C SER A 2 51.62 -45.03 -30.47
N VAL A 3 51.48 -43.84 -31.03
CA VAL A 3 51.23 -42.63 -30.25
C VAL A 3 49.77 -42.66 -29.81
N SER A 4 49.56 -42.82 -28.50
CA SER A 4 48.23 -42.75 -27.88
C SER A 4 47.53 -41.45 -28.28
N ARG A 5 46.24 -41.52 -28.62
CA ARG A 5 45.44 -40.33 -28.98
C ARG A 5 45.45 -39.27 -27.88
N PHE A 6 45.61 -39.69 -26.63
CA PHE A 6 45.77 -38.82 -25.47
C PHE A 6 47.06 -37.98 -25.53
N HIS A 7 48.15 -38.58 -26.01
CA HIS A 7 49.43 -37.89 -26.22
C HIS A 7 49.37 -36.86 -27.35
N LYS A 8 48.54 -37.11 -28.39
CA LYS A 8 48.27 -36.14 -29.46
C LYS A 8 47.40 -34.98 -28.98
N PHE A 9 46.40 -35.26 -28.15
CA PHE A 9 45.52 -34.25 -27.57
C PHE A 9 46.28 -33.27 -26.66
N LEU A 10 47.09 -33.77 -25.74
CA LEU A 10 47.91 -32.95 -24.83
C LEU A 10 48.95 -32.06 -25.56
N ARG A 11 49.30 -32.39 -26.80
CA ARG A 11 50.24 -31.62 -27.64
C ARG A 11 49.55 -30.68 -28.64
N CYS A 12 48.21 -30.64 -28.69
CA CYS A 12 47.47 -29.88 -29.68
C CYS A 12 47.00 -28.53 -29.10
N GLU A 13 47.66 -27.44 -29.49
CA GLU A 13 47.38 -26.09 -28.97
C GLU A 13 45.98 -25.59 -29.36
N SER A 14 45.53 -25.88 -30.59
CA SER A 14 44.19 -25.48 -31.05
C SER A 14 43.05 -26.18 -30.30
N GLY A 15 43.27 -27.42 -29.84
CA GLY A 15 42.30 -28.14 -29.02
C GLY A 15 42.29 -27.68 -27.56
N ALA A 16 43.40 -27.13 -27.06
CA ALA A 16 43.46 -26.57 -25.71
C ALA A 16 42.64 -25.27 -25.61
N VAL A 17 42.67 -24.42 -26.64
CA VAL A 17 41.92 -23.15 -26.67
C VAL A 17 40.41 -23.34 -26.71
N THR A 18 39.92 -24.36 -27.40
CA THR A 18 38.47 -24.66 -27.44
C THR A 18 37.98 -25.25 -26.13
N VAL A 19 38.82 -26.02 -25.42
CA VAL A 19 38.50 -26.55 -24.09
C VAL A 19 38.41 -25.42 -23.06
N ASP A 20 39.31 -24.44 -23.09
CA ASP A 20 39.24 -23.28 -22.20
C ASP A 20 37.93 -22.50 -22.36
N TRP A 21 37.51 -22.27 -23.61
CA TRP A 21 36.22 -21.63 -23.92
C TRP A 21 35.02 -22.38 -23.35
N VAL A 22 35.01 -23.71 -23.45
CA VAL A 22 33.93 -24.54 -22.90
C VAL A 22 33.95 -24.50 -21.37
N VAL A 23 35.13 -24.50 -20.73
CA VAL A 23 35.24 -24.42 -19.27
C VAL A 23 34.78 -23.05 -18.75
N LEU A 24 35.17 -21.96 -19.41
CA LEU A 24 34.74 -20.60 -19.02
C LEU A 24 33.23 -20.40 -19.17
N THR A 25 32.65 -20.88 -20.27
CA THR A 25 31.19 -20.80 -20.49
C THR A 25 30.42 -21.71 -19.53
N ALA A 26 30.93 -22.91 -19.23
CA ALA A 26 30.36 -23.79 -18.22
C ALA A 26 30.41 -23.17 -16.81
N ALA A 27 31.51 -22.49 -16.47
CA ALA A 27 31.63 -21.74 -15.21
C ALA A 27 30.63 -20.58 -15.16
N ALA A 28 30.45 -19.83 -16.25
CA ALA A 28 29.46 -18.76 -16.34
C ALA A 28 28.02 -19.28 -16.19
N ALA A 29 27.68 -20.39 -16.84
CA ALA A 29 26.37 -21.03 -16.70
C ALA A 29 26.13 -21.53 -15.26
N GLY A 30 27.15 -22.12 -14.62
CA GLY A 30 27.09 -22.54 -13.22
C GLY A 30 26.85 -21.38 -12.26
N MET A 31 27.55 -20.25 -12.45
CA MET A 31 27.32 -19.04 -11.66
C MET A 31 25.93 -18.45 -11.90
N ALA A 32 25.40 -18.49 -13.13
CA ALA A 32 24.06 -18.02 -13.43
C ALA A 32 22.99 -18.85 -12.69
N LEU A 33 23.13 -20.19 -12.68
CA LEU A 33 22.23 -21.06 -11.93
C LEU A 33 22.29 -20.79 -10.41
N ALA A 34 23.50 -20.61 -9.87
CA ALA A 34 23.68 -20.29 -8.46
C ALA A 34 23.08 -18.92 -8.09
N ALA A 35 23.27 -17.90 -8.94
CA ALA A 35 22.69 -16.59 -8.75
C ALA A 35 21.16 -16.62 -8.80
N THR A 36 20.57 -17.37 -9.74
CA THR A 36 19.11 -17.55 -9.83
C THR A 36 18.53 -18.13 -8.56
N ALA A 37 19.17 -19.15 -7.97
CA ALA A 37 18.70 -19.75 -6.72
C ALA A 37 18.68 -18.74 -5.55
N VAL A 38 19.68 -17.86 -5.46
CA VAL A 38 19.73 -16.79 -4.44
C VAL A 38 18.63 -15.76 -4.67
N VAL A 39 18.38 -15.37 -5.92
CA VAL A 39 17.32 -14.42 -6.28
C VAL A 39 15.94 -14.98 -5.98
N GLU A 40 15.69 -16.25 -6.30
CA GLU A 40 14.42 -16.93 -6.04
C GLU A 40 14.08 -16.96 -4.55
N ASP A 41 15.05 -17.35 -3.70
CA ASP A 41 14.89 -17.33 -2.24
C ASP A 41 14.64 -15.91 -1.71
N GLY A 42 15.39 -14.93 -2.21
CA GLY A 42 15.20 -13.52 -1.86
C GLY A 42 13.81 -13.00 -2.20
N ILE A 43 13.30 -13.31 -3.40
CA ILE A 43 11.95 -12.93 -3.83
C ILE A 43 10.89 -13.67 -3.01
N GLY A 44 11.08 -14.97 -2.73
CA GLY A 44 10.16 -15.76 -1.91
C GLY A 44 10.04 -15.22 -0.48
N SER A 45 11.18 -14.82 0.12
CA SER A 45 11.23 -14.18 1.43
C SER A 45 10.51 -12.81 1.43
N LEU A 46 10.76 -11.99 0.40
CA LEU A 46 10.07 -10.71 0.24
C LEU A 46 8.55 -10.88 0.09
N ALA A 47 8.12 -11.81 -0.77
CA ALA A 47 6.71 -12.11 -0.98
C ALA A 47 6.03 -12.59 0.31
N SER A 48 6.72 -13.44 1.09
CA SER A 48 6.21 -13.92 2.37
C SER A 48 6.06 -12.81 3.40
N ARG A 49 7.03 -11.88 3.46
CA ARG A 49 6.93 -10.70 4.33
C ARG A 49 5.81 -9.78 3.91
N LEU A 50 5.63 -9.57 2.60
CA LEU A 50 4.52 -8.79 2.06
C LEU A 50 3.17 -9.42 2.40
N ASP A 51 3.00 -10.73 2.22
CA ASP A 51 1.77 -11.44 2.59
C ASP A 51 1.48 -11.32 4.09
N ALA A 52 2.50 -11.48 4.94
CA ALA A 52 2.36 -11.31 6.38
C ALA A 52 1.92 -9.88 6.76
N GLU A 53 2.52 -8.87 6.14
CA GLU A 53 2.17 -7.46 6.36
C GLU A 53 0.72 -7.19 5.92
N LEU A 54 0.35 -7.59 4.70
CA LEU A 54 -1.01 -7.42 4.18
C LEU A 54 -2.05 -8.14 5.04
N ARG A 55 -1.76 -9.35 5.53
CA ARG A 55 -2.63 -10.08 6.46
C ARG A 55 -2.73 -9.38 7.81
N SER A 56 -1.63 -8.85 8.34
CA SER A 56 -1.66 -8.12 9.60
C SER A 56 -2.54 -6.87 9.50
N GLN A 57 -2.48 -6.17 8.37
CA GLN A 57 -3.33 -5.02 8.09
C GLN A 57 -4.79 -5.43 7.82
N GLN A 58 -5.03 -6.53 7.10
CA GLN A 58 -6.40 -7.05 6.91
C GLN A 58 -7.04 -7.56 8.21
N VAL A 59 -6.26 -8.14 9.13
CA VAL A 59 -6.76 -8.62 10.42
C VAL A 59 -7.01 -7.45 11.40
N SER A 60 -6.35 -6.31 11.19
CA SER A 60 -6.77 -5.03 11.76
C SER A 60 -7.97 -4.50 10.95
N ASP A 61 -9.14 -5.08 11.19
CA ASP A 61 -10.38 -5.02 10.38
C ASP A 61 -11.03 -3.63 10.14
N SER A 62 -10.30 -2.51 10.27
CA SER A 62 -10.58 -1.37 9.39
C SER A 62 -9.42 -0.39 9.34
N PHE A 63 -8.93 -0.11 8.13
CA PHE A 63 -8.14 1.10 7.86
C PHE A 63 -8.96 2.37 8.16
N VAL A 64 -10.29 2.26 8.19
CA VAL A 64 -11.24 3.35 8.41
C VAL A 64 -12.30 2.93 9.42
N THR A 65 -12.07 3.22 10.69
CA THR A 65 -12.96 2.85 11.79
C THR A 65 -13.86 4.02 12.18
N PHE A 66 -15.09 3.72 12.62
CA PHE A 66 -15.95 4.74 13.18
C PHE A 66 -15.34 5.25 14.49
N GLN A 67 -15.06 6.55 14.55
CA GLN A 67 -14.56 7.22 15.74
C GLN A 67 -15.64 8.17 16.25
N SER A 68 -16.39 7.71 17.24
CA SER A 68 -17.50 8.48 17.84
C SER A 68 -17.04 9.86 18.34
N SER A 69 -15.80 9.96 18.85
CA SER A 69 -15.21 11.22 19.32
C SER A 69 -15.07 12.33 18.26
N HIS A 70 -15.12 11.99 16.96
CA HIS A 70 -15.14 13.02 15.91
C HIS A 70 -16.45 13.80 15.86
N PHE A 71 -17.51 13.30 16.50
CA PHE A 71 -18.84 13.87 16.50
C PHE A 71 -19.24 14.44 17.87
N ASP A 72 -18.33 14.47 18.86
CA ASP A 72 -18.63 14.91 20.24
C ASP A 72 -19.33 16.27 20.30
N ALA A 73 -18.86 17.26 19.53
CA ALA A 73 -19.48 18.59 19.47
C ALA A 73 -20.92 18.56 18.94
N LEU A 74 -21.22 17.65 18.00
CA LEU A 74 -22.56 17.46 17.45
C LEU A 74 -23.50 16.75 18.43
N TYR A 75 -22.95 15.79 19.20
CA TYR A 75 -23.69 15.14 20.29
C TYR A 75 -24.02 16.12 21.41
N ASP A 76 -23.05 16.95 21.82
CA ASP A 76 -23.23 17.97 22.85
C ASP A 76 -24.25 19.04 22.44
N ALA A 77 -24.27 19.39 21.15
CA ALA A 77 -25.28 20.28 20.56
C ALA A 77 -26.66 19.61 20.38
N GLY A 78 -26.76 18.29 20.57
CA GLY A 78 -28.00 17.54 20.40
C GLY A 78 -28.47 17.44 18.94
N VAL A 79 -27.55 17.59 17.98
CA VAL A 79 -27.84 17.62 16.54
C VAL A 79 -28.09 16.21 15.99
N ILE A 80 -27.27 15.25 16.41
CA ILE A 80 -27.33 13.84 15.99
C ILE A 80 -27.14 12.91 17.18
N THR A 81 -27.57 11.66 17.04
CA THR A 81 -27.22 10.57 17.95
C THR A 81 -25.97 9.82 17.47
N GLU A 82 -25.39 8.97 18.33
CA GLU A 82 -24.28 8.10 17.94
C GLU A 82 -24.67 7.14 16.81
N ASP A 83 -25.91 6.62 16.84
CA ASP A 83 -26.45 5.76 15.78
C ASP A 83 -26.51 6.51 14.42
N ASP A 84 -26.89 7.79 14.44
CA ASP A 84 -26.92 8.64 13.24
C ASP A 84 -25.50 8.92 12.72
N ALA A 85 -24.56 9.20 13.62
CA ALA A 85 -23.16 9.43 13.27
C ALA A 85 -22.52 8.19 12.63
N GLU A 86 -22.77 7.00 13.17
CA GLU A 86 -22.29 5.74 12.59
C GLU A 86 -22.89 5.51 11.20
N ALA A 87 -24.18 5.82 11.01
CA ALA A 87 -24.83 5.73 9.71
C ALA A 87 -24.21 6.68 8.68
N LEU A 88 -23.94 7.94 9.07
CA LEU A 88 -23.27 8.93 8.22
C LEU A 88 -21.84 8.53 7.88
N PHE A 89 -21.10 8.01 8.87
CA PHE A 89 -19.75 7.50 8.67
C PHE A 89 -19.72 6.34 7.69
N ARG A 90 -20.67 5.39 7.78
CA ARG A 90 -20.78 4.28 6.82
C ARG A 90 -20.99 4.79 5.40
N VAL A 91 -21.89 5.77 5.22
CA VAL A 91 -22.11 6.40 3.90
C VAL A 91 -20.82 7.06 3.39
N ALA A 92 -20.12 7.83 4.23
CA ALA A 92 -18.84 8.45 3.87
C ALA A 92 -17.77 7.40 3.52
N ASN A 93 -17.75 6.26 4.22
CA ASN A 93 -16.83 5.16 3.95
C ASN A 93 -17.20 4.36 2.69
N GLU A 94 -18.39 4.54 2.13
CA GLU A 94 -18.76 3.96 0.82
C GLU A 94 -18.37 4.89 -0.34
N MET A 95 -18.08 6.17 -0.07
CA MET A 95 -17.69 7.15 -1.09
C MET A 95 -16.31 6.89 -1.68
N THR A 96 -16.11 7.30 -2.93
CA THR A 96 -14.79 7.33 -3.57
C THR A 96 -13.93 8.46 -3.02
N ASN A 97 -12.61 8.34 -3.15
CA ASN A 97 -11.70 9.40 -2.70
C ASN A 97 -11.96 10.73 -3.41
N ALA A 98 -12.40 10.69 -4.68
CA ALA A 98 -12.73 11.88 -5.45
C ALA A 98 -14.01 12.57 -4.93
N GLU A 99 -15.04 11.79 -4.59
CA GLU A 99 -16.28 12.31 -4.01
C GLU A 99 -16.03 12.90 -2.61
N ILE A 100 -15.19 12.26 -1.80
CA ILE A 100 -14.80 12.80 -0.49
C ILE A 100 -14.06 14.12 -0.66
N MET A 101 -13.09 14.20 -1.58
CA MET A 101 -12.34 15.44 -1.81
C MET A 101 -13.26 16.58 -2.25
N SER A 102 -14.12 16.33 -3.26
CA SER A 102 -15.05 17.36 -3.75
C SER A 102 -16.07 17.78 -2.69
N GLY A 103 -16.63 16.81 -1.95
CA GLY A 103 -17.60 17.10 -0.89
C GLY A 103 -16.99 17.86 0.29
N LEU A 104 -15.73 17.60 0.61
CA LEU A 104 -14.98 18.36 1.60
C LEU A 104 -14.69 19.78 1.13
N GLU A 105 -14.26 19.97 -0.11
CA GLU A 105 -14.00 21.29 -0.69
C GLU A 105 -15.28 22.14 -0.69
N ASP A 106 -16.36 21.62 -1.28
CA ASP A 106 -17.66 22.31 -1.35
C ASP A 106 -18.23 22.58 0.05
N GLY A 107 -18.14 21.60 0.95
CA GLY A 107 -18.64 21.72 2.32
C GLY A 107 -17.85 22.72 3.16
N ILE A 108 -16.52 22.74 3.07
CA ILE A 108 -15.70 23.74 3.78
C ILE A 108 -16.00 25.15 3.27
N HIS A 109 -16.22 25.32 1.97
CA HIS A 109 -16.67 26.61 1.41
C HIS A 109 -18.04 27.01 1.98
N ALA A 110 -19.03 26.13 1.94
CA ALA A 110 -20.36 26.40 2.47
C ALA A 110 -20.37 26.67 3.99
N MET A 111 -19.47 26.02 4.74
CA MET A 111 -19.27 26.23 6.18
C MET A 111 -18.72 27.63 6.46
N ASN A 112 -17.70 28.06 5.71
CA ASN A 112 -17.13 29.41 5.84
C ASN A 112 -18.14 30.51 5.48
N ASP A 113 -19.06 30.21 4.56
CA ASP A 113 -20.15 31.10 4.19
C ASP A 113 -21.33 31.05 5.20
N GLY A 114 -21.30 30.14 6.18
CA GLY A 114 -22.33 29.98 7.21
C GLY A 114 -23.67 29.47 6.67
N THR A 115 -23.64 28.74 5.55
CA THR A 115 -24.85 28.33 4.81
C THR A 115 -25.27 26.89 5.05
N LEU A 116 -24.42 26.08 5.70
CA LEU A 116 -24.72 24.69 6.01
C LEU A 116 -25.78 24.56 7.09
N THR A 117 -26.66 23.59 6.89
CA THR A 117 -27.56 23.08 7.91
C THR A 117 -26.84 22.12 8.85
N ASP A 118 -27.43 21.87 10.02
CA ASP A 118 -26.84 21.00 11.02
C ASP A 118 -26.59 19.56 10.51
N GLU A 119 -27.51 19.04 9.69
CA GLU A 119 -27.35 17.74 9.03
C GLU A 119 -26.17 17.72 8.05
N GLU A 120 -25.95 18.82 7.33
CA GLU A 120 -24.87 18.90 6.34
C GLU A 120 -23.51 19.02 7.02
N ILE A 121 -23.44 19.68 8.19
CA ILE A 121 -22.22 19.68 9.00
C ILE A 121 -21.94 18.27 9.52
N ALA A 122 -22.95 17.52 9.99
CA ALA A 122 -22.76 16.13 10.40
C ALA A 122 -22.23 15.24 9.26
N ARG A 123 -22.74 15.40 8.03
CA ARG A 123 -22.20 14.73 6.82
C ARG A 123 -20.77 15.15 6.53
N LEU A 124 -20.46 16.44 6.68
CA LEU A 124 -19.13 16.99 6.44
C LEU A 124 -18.10 16.42 7.44
N VAL A 125 -18.46 16.32 8.72
CA VAL A 125 -17.64 15.68 9.77
C VAL A 125 -17.40 14.21 9.45
N ALA A 126 -18.42 13.48 8.99
CA ALA A 126 -18.26 12.08 8.57
C ALA A 126 -17.29 11.94 7.39
N MET A 127 -17.42 12.78 6.36
CA MET A 127 -16.48 12.81 5.23
C MET A 127 -15.06 13.17 5.68
N GLY A 128 -14.91 14.10 6.62
CA GLY A 128 -13.61 14.50 7.17
C GLY A 128 -12.94 13.36 7.95
N SER A 129 -13.70 12.69 8.82
CA SER A 129 -13.25 11.52 9.59
C SER A 129 -12.71 10.41 8.67
N VAL A 130 -13.45 10.08 7.60
CA VAL A 130 -13.03 9.10 6.59
C VAL A 130 -11.83 9.61 5.79
N GLY A 131 -11.86 10.88 5.38
CA GLY A 131 -10.82 11.52 4.58
C GLY A 131 -9.45 11.50 5.25
N VAL A 132 -9.40 11.80 6.55
CA VAL A 132 -8.16 11.76 7.35
C VAL A 132 -7.65 10.33 7.50
N GLN A 133 -8.53 9.38 7.86
CA GLN A 133 -8.15 7.97 8.00
C GLN A 133 -7.65 7.37 6.68
N ARG A 134 -8.22 7.81 5.55
CA ARG A 134 -7.78 7.40 4.22
C ARG A 134 -6.55 8.14 3.69
N ASN A 135 -5.99 9.07 4.46
CA ASN A 135 -4.88 9.93 4.05
C ASN A 135 -5.17 10.67 2.72
N ILE A 136 -6.42 11.12 2.56
CA ILE A 136 -6.87 11.94 1.42
C ILE A 136 -6.60 13.43 1.71
N VAL A 137 -6.79 13.82 2.97
CA VAL A 137 -6.66 15.18 3.50
C VAL A 137 -5.88 15.15 4.81
N ALA A 138 -5.21 16.25 5.16
CA ALA A 138 -4.55 16.36 6.46
C ALA A 138 -5.59 16.67 7.56
N ALA A 139 -5.32 16.20 8.78
CA ALA A 139 -6.21 16.45 9.92
C ALA A 139 -6.37 17.94 10.24
N GLU A 140 -5.34 18.75 9.98
CA GLU A 140 -5.38 20.21 10.14
C GLU A 140 -6.31 20.92 9.15
N ASP A 141 -6.50 20.37 7.95
CA ASP A 141 -7.34 20.98 6.91
C ASP A 141 -8.83 20.77 7.16
N VAL A 142 -9.18 19.78 7.99
CA VAL A 142 -10.56 19.32 8.22
C VAL A 142 -10.86 19.21 9.72
N ASN A 143 -10.25 20.08 10.53
CA ASN A 143 -10.52 20.14 11.97
C ASN A 143 -11.89 20.78 12.26
N LEU A 144 -12.95 20.04 11.92
CA LEU A 144 -14.36 20.41 12.06
C LEU A 144 -14.88 20.23 13.51
N ILE A 145 -14.05 19.62 14.37
CA ILE A 145 -14.41 19.14 15.73
C ILE A 145 -14.42 20.29 16.76
N THR A 146 -13.78 21.43 16.44
CA THR A 146 -13.50 22.45 17.45
C THR A 146 -14.54 23.55 17.59
N THR A 147 -15.50 23.68 16.66
CA THR A 147 -16.51 24.73 16.73
C THR A 147 -17.86 24.22 16.23
N TYR A 148 -18.67 23.76 17.19
CA TYR A 148 -20.12 23.76 17.10
C TYR A 148 -20.65 24.64 18.25
#